data_AF-A0A5M6C5U8-F1
#
_entry.id   AF-A0A5M6C5U8-F1
#
_cell.length_a   1.000
_cell.length_b   1.000
_cell.length_c   1.000
_cell.angle_alpha   90.00
_cell.angle_beta   90.00
_cell.angle_gamma   90.00
#
_symmetry.space_group_name_H-M   'P 1'
#
loop_
_entity.id
_entity.type
_entity.pdbx_description
1 polymer ?
#
loop_
_entity_poly.entity_id
_entity_poly.type
_entity_poly.pdbx_seq_one_letter_code
_entity_poly.pdbx_strand_id
1 'polypeptide(L)'
;MSEKSIYRPWAPFRKPSSKNGPGPLYTMLEYTGIGVGNSGATTTKSHKPVKYAGRKKWIFIAGSLLGIMILFMSSGDRHLLHPTCNPYNQHGYLNYAPDEPHKNRWIPFSPNSPCGKTPLLFASLLRTSWSEHGAKGIPDLPGDWWREEVAPDGGEWEDVNWARNKTILVIGDSIQRFNLRYLCEMAGEPLHEIGWDHPWSPPKPATPPPKAEWLRVPEDTGVKKGRRDLKSLLAERGDIELRPESSSVSSSIMEDFESLVGSNTNITHDLGKRAAPHVGDPMGYMGHYCHIPGVDLMIFQLFHFGLDEKNFWTIRPDFVPPYTVEDRVEMLAKPYIANAERPRTAPELTYVASALWDTTRFMREDTEAGTDISEALSPGRLTWYRIRVRQVLVHARQTFPKTHLKWMTHHYPLRALSGWFFQNGDQHQKPQRPQQKLNRLMPLHLAAMSAMEDMEDASPDQKKAMRDIGISKWGELIMGTEDHQRDDLHPNLLPGGYLWADMMMYDLREAVTTKWWAAGRPLGW
;
A
#
# COMPACT_ATOMS: atom_id res chain seq x y z
N MET A 1 36.39 -18.45 36.15
CA MET A 1 36.12 -17.23 36.96
C MET A 1 34.77 -16.69 36.52
N SER A 2 33.84 -16.59 37.46
CA SER A 2 32.45 -16.21 37.22
C SER A 2 32.29 -14.69 37.14
N GLU A 3 31.69 -14.16 36.08
CA GLU A 3 31.20 -12.78 36.06
C GLU A 3 29.67 -12.76 36.08
N LYS A 4 29.17 -12.14 37.15
CA LYS A 4 27.76 -11.97 37.48
C LYS A 4 27.23 -10.72 36.78
N SER A 5 26.11 -10.85 36.08
CA SER A 5 25.30 -9.73 35.62
C SER A 5 24.57 -9.10 36.81
N ILE A 6 24.58 -7.77 36.88
CA ILE A 6 23.82 -6.98 37.85
C ILE A 6 22.54 -6.50 37.16
N TYR A 7 21.42 -7.16 37.46
CA TYR A 7 20.08 -6.65 37.21
C TYR A 7 19.59 -5.95 38.50
N ARG A 8 19.19 -4.67 38.41
CA ARG A 8 18.46 -3.97 39.49
C ARG A 8 16.98 -3.88 39.11
N PRO A 9 16.04 -4.39 39.92
CA PRO A 9 14.62 -4.15 39.71
C PRO A 9 14.17 -2.84 40.39
N TRP A 10 13.24 -2.16 39.72
CA TRP A 10 12.51 -1.00 40.23
C TRP A 10 11.56 -1.38 41.37
N ALA A 11 11.54 -0.58 42.43
CA ALA A 11 10.66 -0.72 43.59
C ALA A 11 9.37 0.12 43.45
N PRO A 12 8.24 -0.30 44.04
CA PRO A 12 6.97 0.39 43.92
C PRO A 12 6.80 1.55 44.94
N PHE A 13 6.07 2.58 44.50
CA PHE A 13 5.72 3.77 45.27
C PHE A 13 4.87 3.46 46.51
N ARG A 14 5.23 4.09 47.64
CA ARG A 14 4.52 4.06 48.93
C ARG A 14 3.29 4.98 48.92
N LYS A 15 2.20 4.50 49.55
CA LYS A 15 1.04 5.31 49.99
C LYS A 15 1.40 6.23 51.17
N PRO A 16 0.70 7.36 51.35
CA PRO A 16 0.48 7.97 52.66
C PRO A 16 -0.92 7.68 53.22
N SER A 17 -1.01 7.61 54.55
CA SER A 17 -2.19 7.22 55.33
C SER A 17 -2.79 8.38 56.15
N SER A 18 -4.12 8.47 56.14
CA SER A 18 -5.01 8.90 57.25
C SER A 18 -5.10 10.42 57.56
N LYS A 19 -6.25 11.08 57.88
CA LYS A 19 -7.34 10.76 58.83
C LYS A 19 -8.57 11.71 58.67
N ASN A 20 -9.78 11.19 59.00
CA ASN A 20 -11.03 11.82 59.52
C ASN A 20 -11.84 12.75 58.58
N GLY A 21 -13.16 12.68 58.29
CA GLY A 21 -14.42 12.04 58.76
C GLY A 21 -15.59 13.06 58.48
N PRO A 22 -16.91 12.86 58.72
CA PRO A 22 -17.83 11.70 58.60
C PRO A 22 -19.14 11.93 57.75
N GLY A 23 -19.72 10.85 57.19
CA GLY A 23 -21.17 10.59 56.92
C GLY A 23 -21.99 11.43 55.90
N PRO A 24 -23.21 11.01 55.46
CA PRO A 24 -23.98 9.80 55.81
C PRO A 24 -24.39 8.88 54.64
N LEU A 25 -24.87 7.68 55.02
CA LEU A 25 -25.44 6.62 54.18
C LEU A 25 -26.83 6.96 53.60
N TYR A 26 -27.12 6.42 52.41
CA TYR A 26 -28.44 5.91 52.06
C TYR A 26 -28.32 4.59 51.27
N THR A 27 -29.10 3.60 51.73
CA THR A 27 -29.32 2.25 51.21
C THR A 27 -30.59 2.24 50.35
N MET A 28 -30.68 1.41 49.30
CA MET A 28 -31.88 0.76 48.72
C MET A 28 -31.46 0.13 47.36
N LEU A 29 -31.93 -1.02 46.86
CA LEU A 29 -32.80 -2.10 47.32
C LEU A 29 -32.62 -3.26 46.32
N GLU A 30 -32.68 -4.49 46.81
CA GLU A 30 -32.91 -5.71 46.01
C GLU A 30 -34.35 -5.76 45.50
N TYR A 31 -34.58 -6.46 44.38
CA TYR A 31 -35.91 -6.96 44.02
C TYR A 31 -35.79 -8.37 43.41
N THR A 32 -36.33 -9.34 44.13
CA THR A 32 -36.76 -10.66 43.62
C THR A 32 -38.26 -10.79 43.85
N GLY A 33 -38.99 -11.34 42.88
CA GLY A 33 -40.41 -11.63 43.04
C GLY A 33 -40.96 -12.54 41.94
N ILE A 34 -41.43 -13.72 42.37
CA ILE A 34 -41.93 -14.88 41.61
C ILE A 34 -43.41 -14.67 41.20
N GLY A 35 -43.85 -15.31 40.11
CA GLY A 35 -45.28 -15.48 39.79
C GLY A 35 -45.54 -16.69 38.88
N VAL A 36 -46.11 -17.75 39.47
CA VAL A 36 -46.61 -18.98 38.82
C VAL A 36 -48.10 -18.81 38.51
N GLY A 37 -48.59 -19.37 37.39
CA GLY A 37 -50.03 -19.48 37.11
C GLY A 37 -50.33 -20.49 35.99
N ASN A 38 -51.01 -21.58 36.36
CA ASN A 38 -51.43 -22.73 35.55
C ASN A 38 -52.92 -22.61 35.17
N SER A 39 -53.34 -23.12 34.00
CA SER A 39 -54.68 -23.65 33.61
C SER A 39 -54.81 -23.62 32.08
N GLY A 40 -55.42 -24.53 31.33
CA GLY A 40 -56.16 -25.78 31.54
C GLY A 40 -56.72 -26.23 30.17
N ALA A 41 -56.83 -27.55 29.93
CA ALA A 41 -57.47 -28.17 28.75
C ALA A 41 -59.02 -27.98 28.82
N THR A 42 -59.85 -28.09 27.76
CA THR A 42 -60.28 -29.30 27.01
C THR A 42 -61.36 -28.97 25.94
N THR A 43 -61.38 -29.74 24.83
CA THR A 43 -62.52 -30.31 24.01
C THR A 43 -63.71 -29.43 23.54
N THR A 44 -64.17 -29.47 22.27
CA THR A 44 -65.03 -30.52 21.66
C THR A 44 -65.39 -30.20 20.19
N LYS A 45 -65.81 -31.25 19.45
CA LYS A 45 -66.18 -31.32 18.01
C LYS A 45 -67.49 -30.60 17.65
N SER A 46 -67.60 -30.14 16.39
CA SER A 46 -68.87 -30.09 15.64
C SER A 46 -68.62 -29.98 14.12
N HIS A 47 -69.17 -30.92 13.35
CA HIS A 47 -69.23 -30.94 11.89
C HIS A 47 -70.66 -30.60 11.44
N LYS A 48 -70.82 -29.80 10.37
CA LYS A 48 -71.79 -29.94 9.25
C LYS A 48 -71.60 -28.80 8.20
N PRO A 49 -72.12 -28.91 6.95
CA PRO A 49 -71.29 -28.71 5.75
C PRO A 49 -71.78 -27.61 4.77
N VAL A 50 -71.07 -27.51 3.63
CA VAL A 50 -71.44 -26.86 2.32
C VAL A 50 -71.32 -25.31 2.33
N LYS A 51 -70.73 -24.58 1.37
CA LYS A 51 -70.59 -24.71 -0.09
C LYS A 51 -69.23 -24.18 -0.61
N TYR A 52 -68.62 -24.94 -1.51
CA TYR A 52 -67.48 -24.55 -2.34
C TYR A 52 -67.95 -23.68 -3.51
N ALA A 53 -67.45 -22.45 -3.60
CA ALA A 53 -67.30 -21.74 -4.86
C ALA A 53 -66.11 -20.77 -4.74
N GLY A 54 -65.08 -20.94 -5.58
CA GLY A 54 -64.12 -19.88 -5.87
C GLY A 54 -62.83 -19.81 -5.04
N ARG A 55 -62.10 -20.92 -4.81
CA ARG A 55 -60.70 -20.86 -4.31
C ARG A 55 -59.79 -21.86 -5.02
N LYS A 56 -59.49 -21.60 -6.29
CA LYS A 56 -58.36 -22.25 -6.99
C LYS A 56 -57.29 -21.28 -7.53
N LYS A 57 -57.44 -19.96 -7.34
CA LYS A 57 -56.41 -18.97 -7.72
C LYS A 57 -55.51 -18.48 -6.56
N TRP A 58 -55.88 -18.69 -5.30
CA TRP A 58 -55.10 -18.18 -4.17
C TRP A 58 -54.02 -19.15 -3.63
N ILE A 59 -54.15 -20.46 -3.86
CA ILE A 59 -53.20 -21.47 -3.36
C ILE A 59 -51.91 -21.49 -4.19
N PHE A 60 -51.99 -21.22 -5.50
CA PHE A 60 -50.80 -21.08 -6.35
C PHE A 60 -49.98 -19.81 -6.04
N ILE A 61 -50.65 -18.73 -5.64
CA ILE A 61 -49.96 -17.46 -5.28
C ILE A 61 -49.30 -17.60 -3.90
N ALA A 62 -49.98 -18.19 -2.92
CA ALA A 62 -49.40 -18.40 -1.59
C ALA A 62 -48.23 -19.40 -1.58
N GLY A 63 -48.32 -20.49 -2.36
CA GLY A 63 -47.22 -21.46 -2.51
C GLY A 63 -46.00 -20.88 -3.26
N SER A 64 -46.23 -20.02 -4.25
CA SER A 64 -45.14 -19.36 -4.99
C SER A 64 -44.45 -18.28 -4.16
N LEU A 65 -45.18 -17.54 -3.33
CA LEU A 65 -44.59 -16.54 -2.42
C LEU A 65 -43.80 -17.19 -1.28
N LEU A 66 -44.26 -18.33 -0.74
CA LEU A 66 -43.52 -19.08 0.27
C LEU A 66 -42.29 -19.78 -0.32
N GLY A 67 -42.37 -20.29 -1.55
CA GLY A 67 -41.22 -20.85 -2.28
C GLY A 67 -40.16 -19.82 -2.64
N ILE A 68 -40.57 -18.58 -2.98
CA ILE A 68 -39.65 -17.45 -3.18
C ILE A 68 -39.03 -17.01 -1.84
N MET A 69 -39.81 -16.93 -0.75
CA MET A 69 -39.24 -16.65 0.58
C MET A 69 -38.25 -17.72 1.04
N ILE A 70 -38.51 -19.00 0.80
CA ILE A 70 -37.59 -20.08 1.16
C ILE A 70 -36.35 -20.08 0.24
N LEU A 71 -36.46 -19.68 -1.03
CA LEU A 71 -35.28 -19.45 -1.88
C LEU A 71 -34.45 -18.23 -1.44
N PHE A 72 -35.07 -17.20 -0.84
CA PHE A 72 -34.36 -16.07 -0.22
C PHE A 72 -33.81 -16.37 1.19
N MET A 73 -34.39 -17.33 1.92
CA MET A 73 -33.90 -17.76 3.24
C MET A 73 -32.96 -18.98 3.18
N SER A 74 -32.90 -19.67 2.04
CA SER A 74 -31.96 -20.79 1.77
C SER A 74 -30.75 -20.37 0.93
N SER A 75 -30.70 -19.14 0.42
CA SER A 75 -29.43 -18.46 0.18
C SER A 75 -28.82 -18.15 1.54
N GLY A 76 -28.13 -19.16 2.09
CA GLY A 76 -27.45 -19.07 3.37
C GLY A 76 -26.62 -17.81 3.46
N ASP A 77 -26.38 -17.39 4.71
CA ASP A 77 -25.47 -16.34 5.13
C ASP A 77 -24.12 -16.43 4.39
N ARG A 78 -24.11 -15.98 3.13
CA ARG A 78 -22.90 -15.47 2.54
C ARG A 78 -22.68 -14.23 3.36
N HIS A 79 -21.63 -14.26 4.17
CA HIS A 79 -20.97 -13.11 4.74
C HIS A 79 -20.66 -12.11 3.60
N LEU A 80 -21.69 -11.45 3.10
CA LEU A 80 -21.59 -10.22 2.34
C LEU A 80 -20.98 -9.28 3.35
N LEU A 81 -19.67 -9.07 3.23
CA LEU A 81 -18.95 -8.03 3.93
C LEU A 81 -19.86 -6.83 3.96
N HIS A 82 -20.17 -6.33 5.16
CA HIS A 82 -20.92 -5.11 5.29
C HIS A 82 -20.19 -4.09 4.40
N PRO A 83 -20.79 -3.56 3.31
CA PRO A 83 -20.08 -2.83 2.24
C PRO A 83 -19.48 -1.49 2.71
N THR A 84 -19.43 -1.28 4.02
CA THR A 84 -18.90 -0.13 4.75
C THR A 84 -17.82 -0.51 5.76
N CYS A 85 -17.41 -1.79 5.90
CA CYS A 85 -16.52 -2.21 6.98
C CYS A 85 -15.24 -2.87 6.46
N ASN A 86 -14.16 -2.10 6.40
CA ASN A 86 -12.80 -2.55 6.06
C ASN A 86 -11.98 -2.73 7.35
N PRO A 87 -11.47 -3.95 7.68
CA PRO A 87 -10.71 -4.20 8.90
C PRO A 87 -9.38 -3.41 8.94
N TYR A 88 -8.79 -3.08 7.80
CA TYR A 88 -7.57 -2.26 7.71
C TYR A 88 -7.83 -0.77 8.01
N ASN A 89 -9.10 -0.35 8.08
CA ASN A 89 -9.48 0.98 8.55
C ASN A 89 -9.83 1.03 10.04
N GLN A 90 -9.85 -0.13 10.73
CA GLN A 90 -10.12 -0.21 12.17
C GLN A 90 -8.85 0.09 12.97
N HIS A 91 -9.00 0.68 14.15
CA HIS A 91 -7.91 0.75 15.11
C HIS A 91 -7.45 -0.66 15.52
N GLY A 92 -6.14 -0.86 15.53
CA GLY A 92 -5.52 -2.17 15.73
C GLY A 92 -4.01 -2.05 15.84
N TYR A 93 -3.33 -3.17 15.61
CA TYR A 93 -1.88 -3.24 15.58
C TYR A 93 -1.41 -4.21 14.49
N LEU A 94 -0.23 -3.97 13.94
CA LEU A 94 0.42 -4.92 13.05
C LEU A 94 1.10 -6.01 13.89
N ASN A 95 0.67 -7.26 13.74
CA ASN A 95 1.36 -8.36 14.38
C ASN A 95 2.66 -8.69 13.62
N TYR A 96 3.74 -8.98 14.35
CA TYR A 96 5.00 -9.43 13.77
C TYR A 96 5.30 -10.86 14.22
N ALA A 97 5.50 -11.76 13.25
CA ALA A 97 5.78 -13.17 13.49
C ALA A 97 6.82 -13.67 12.47
N PRO A 98 8.11 -13.69 12.81
CA PRO A 98 9.17 -13.98 11.84
C PRO A 98 9.08 -15.39 11.25
N ASP A 99 8.59 -16.35 12.03
CA ASP A 99 8.50 -17.76 11.63
C ASP A 99 7.12 -18.13 11.05
N GLU A 100 6.14 -17.23 11.11
CA GLU A 100 4.77 -17.51 10.66
C GLU A 100 4.25 -16.37 9.78
N PRO A 101 4.64 -16.31 8.49
CA PRO A 101 4.33 -15.17 7.63
C PRO A 101 2.86 -14.79 7.58
N HIS A 102 1.97 -15.78 7.58
CA HIS A 102 0.52 -15.56 7.60
C HIS A 102 -0.02 -14.83 8.84
N LYS A 103 0.76 -14.77 9.93
CA LYS A 103 0.43 -13.99 11.12
C LYS A 103 0.85 -12.52 11.01
N ASN A 104 1.61 -12.10 10.00
CA ASN A 104 2.07 -10.72 9.83
C ASN A 104 0.98 -9.83 9.21
N ARG A 105 -0.15 -9.73 9.89
CA ARG A 105 -1.35 -9.02 9.44
C ARG A 105 -1.80 -7.99 10.46
N TRP A 106 -2.65 -7.06 10.01
CA TRP A 106 -3.31 -6.11 10.89
C TRP A 106 -4.32 -6.83 11.79
N ILE A 107 -4.31 -6.55 13.09
CA ILE A 107 -5.24 -7.12 14.07
C ILE A 107 -6.04 -5.98 14.71
N PRO A 108 -7.34 -5.82 14.37
CA PRO A 108 -8.22 -4.86 15.03
C PRO A 108 -8.31 -5.13 16.55
N PHE A 109 -8.34 -4.06 17.37
CA PHE A 109 -8.45 -4.21 18.82
C PHE A 109 -9.79 -4.78 19.28
N SER A 110 -10.85 -4.53 18.52
CA SER A 110 -12.19 -5.02 18.84
C SER A 110 -12.46 -6.35 18.12
N PRO A 111 -12.45 -7.49 18.84
CA PRO A 111 -12.77 -8.79 18.23
C PRO A 111 -14.24 -8.89 17.79
N ASN A 112 -15.10 -8.05 18.36
CA ASN A 112 -16.52 -7.92 18.03
C ASN A 112 -16.78 -6.73 17.09
N SER A 113 -15.74 -6.26 16.39
CA SER A 113 -15.92 -5.20 15.40
C SER A 113 -16.97 -5.64 14.37
N PRO A 114 -17.85 -4.73 13.89
CA PRO A 114 -18.71 -5.00 12.74
C PRO A 114 -17.95 -5.45 11.49
N CYS A 115 -16.64 -5.17 11.42
CA CYS A 115 -15.77 -5.59 10.31
C CYS A 115 -15.27 -7.03 10.45
N GLY A 116 -15.47 -7.66 11.60
CA GLY A 116 -14.90 -8.97 11.92
C GLY A 116 -13.39 -8.95 12.05
N LYS A 117 -12.80 -10.14 11.95
CA LYS A 117 -11.34 -10.36 11.91
C LYS A 117 -10.80 -9.97 10.53
N THR A 118 -9.52 -9.61 10.49
CA THR A 118 -8.80 -9.43 9.22
C THR A 118 -8.76 -10.77 8.46
N PRO A 119 -9.21 -10.82 7.20
CA PRO A 119 -9.30 -12.06 6.45
C PRO A 119 -7.89 -12.58 6.08
N LEU A 120 -7.78 -13.87 5.76
CA LEU A 120 -6.52 -14.53 5.37
C LEU A 120 -6.37 -14.62 3.84
N LEU A 121 -6.59 -13.52 3.12
CA LEU A 121 -6.76 -13.57 1.66
C LEU A 121 -5.47 -13.93 0.93
N PHE A 122 -4.33 -13.41 1.35
CA PHE A 122 -3.06 -13.76 0.74
C PHE A 122 -2.64 -15.20 1.05
N ALA A 123 -2.85 -15.68 2.29
CA ALA A 123 -2.63 -17.08 2.63
C ALA A 123 -3.51 -18.03 1.80
N SER A 124 -4.79 -17.68 1.61
CA SER A 124 -5.70 -18.43 0.73
C SER A 124 -5.30 -18.38 -0.76
N LEU A 125 -4.76 -17.26 -1.23
CA LEU A 125 -4.20 -17.15 -2.57
C LEU A 125 -3.04 -18.14 -2.76
N LEU A 126 -2.07 -18.13 -1.83
CA LEU A 126 -0.92 -19.03 -1.87
C LEU A 126 -1.35 -20.50 -1.86
N ARG A 127 -2.26 -20.87 -0.94
CA ARG A 127 -2.85 -22.22 -0.89
C ARG A 127 -3.46 -22.63 -2.22
N THR A 128 -4.30 -21.77 -2.79
CA THR A 128 -4.99 -22.06 -4.06
C THR A 128 -3.97 -22.26 -5.19
N SER A 129 -2.99 -21.36 -5.30
CA SER A 129 -1.97 -21.45 -6.33
C SER A 129 -1.12 -22.72 -6.22
N TRP A 130 -0.64 -23.02 -5.01
CA TRP A 130 0.21 -24.18 -4.73
C TRP A 130 -0.52 -25.51 -4.86
N SER A 131 -1.84 -25.54 -4.60
CA SER A 131 -2.66 -26.74 -4.82
C SER A 131 -2.78 -27.09 -6.31
N GLU A 132 -2.72 -26.10 -7.20
CA GLU A 132 -2.84 -26.31 -8.64
C GLU A 132 -1.47 -26.53 -9.33
N HIS A 133 -0.42 -25.83 -8.88
CA HIS A 133 0.88 -25.78 -9.58
C HIS A 133 2.07 -26.31 -8.76
N GLY A 134 1.80 -26.84 -7.56
CA GLY A 134 2.82 -27.25 -6.60
C GLY A 134 3.36 -26.07 -5.80
N ALA A 135 3.70 -26.30 -4.53
CA ALA A 135 4.35 -25.31 -3.70
C ALA A 135 5.80 -25.09 -4.19
N LYS A 136 6.10 -23.85 -4.59
CA LYS A 136 7.45 -23.39 -4.97
C LYS A 136 7.96 -22.26 -4.06
N GLY A 137 7.14 -21.85 -3.09
CA GLY A 137 7.40 -20.72 -2.19
C GLY A 137 8.64 -20.90 -1.32
N ILE A 138 8.99 -19.85 -0.59
CA ILE A 138 10.13 -19.78 0.34
C ILE A 138 10.29 -21.12 1.07
N PRO A 139 11.39 -21.86 0.83
CA PRO A 139 11.57 -23.21 1.36
C PRO A 139 11.66 -23.30 2.89
N ASP A 140 11.77 -22.15 3.54
CA ASP A 140 11.84 -21.98 5.00
C ASP A 140 10.54 -21.46 5.61
N LEU A 141 9.42 -21.39 4.86
CA LEU A 141 8.10 -21.28 5.49
C LEU A 141 7.84 -22.58 6.25
N PRO A 142 7.80 -22.58 7.59
CA PRO A 142 7.63 -23.83 8.32
C PRO A 142 6.24 -24.42 8.07
N GLY A 143 6.23 -25.70 7.71
CA GLY A 143 5.06 -26.57 7.76
C GLY A 143 4.21 -26.62 6.47
N ASP A 144 3.45 -27.70 6.39
CA ASP A 144 2.42 -27.93 5.37
C ASP A 144 1.12 -27.17 5.69
N TRP A 145 1.22 -25.96 6.28
CA TRP A 145 0.06 -25.20 6.77
C TRP A 145 -1.00 -24.93 5.70
N TRP A 146 -0.60 -24.86 4.43
CA TRP A 146 -1.51 -24.70 3.29
C TRP A 146 -2.26 -25.98 2.92
N ARG A 147 -1.77 -27.16 3.35
CA ARG A 147 -2.45 -28.46 3.15
C ARG A 147 -3.47 -28.75 4.23
N GLU A 148 -3.39 -28.07 5.36
CA GLU A 148 -4.33 -28.24 6.47
C GLU A 148 -5.77 -27.96 6.03
N GLU A 149 -6.71 -28.70 6.61
CA GLU A 149 -8.14 -28.54 6.30
C GLU A 149 -8.68 -27.18 6.73
N VAL A 150 -8.16 -26.67 7.85
CA VAL A 150 -8.52 -25.37 8.45
C VAL A 150 -7.42 -24.33 8.20
N ALA A 151 -7.84 -23.07 8.11
CA ALA A 151 -6.93 -21.95 7.97
C ALA A 151 -6.07 -21.77 9.24
N PRO A 152 -4.91 -21.09 9.16
CA PRO A 152 -3.99 -20.96 10.30
C PRO A 152 -4.56 -20.28 11.56
N ASP A 153 -5.70 -19.60 11.48
CA ASP A 153 -6.41 -19.06 12.64
C ASP A 153 -7.56 -19.94 13.16
N GLY A 154 -7.62 -21.19 12.68
CA GLY A 154 -8.61 -22.20 13.04
C GLY A 154 -9.94 -22.06 12.29
N GLY A 155 -10.08 -21.07 11.41
CA GLY A 155 -11.29 -20.86 10.60
C GLY A 155 -11.31 -21.65 9.29
N GLU A 156 -12.33 -21.39 8.47
CA GLU A 156 -12.35 -21.84 7.08
C GLU A 156 -11.42 -20.97 6.22
N TRP A 157 -10.93 -21.55 5.13
CA TRP A 157 -10.15 -20.82 4.14
C TRP A 157 -11.01 -19.86 3.33
N GLU A 158 -10.50 -18.65 3.10
CA GLU A 158 -11.19 -17.66 2.25
C GLU A 158 -11.30 -18.15 0.79
N ASP A 159 -12.46 -17.98 0.17
CA ASP A 159 -12.63 -18.16 -1.28
C ASP A 159 -11.95 -17.02 -2.03
N VAL A 160 -10.98 -17.37 -2.90
CA VAL A 160 -10.21 -16.43 -3.73
C VAL A 160 -10.51 -16.57 -5.23
N ASN A 161 -11.54 -17.32 -5.62
CA ASN A 161 -11.87 -17.53 -7.05
C ASN A 161 -12.20 -16.23 -7.79
N TRP A 162 -12.66 -15.19 -7.08
CA TRP A 162 -12.89 -13.86 -7.65
C TRP A 162 -11.61 -13.19 -8.18
N ALA A 163 -10.43 -13.60 -7.69
CA ALA A 163 -9.13 -13.10 -8.13
C ALA A 163 -8.67 -13.73 -9.46
N ARG A 164 -9.41 -14.71 -10.00
CA ARG A 164 -8.97 -15.41 -11.21
C ARG A 164 -8.99 -14.54 -12.46
N ASN A 165 -7.94 -14.69 -13.28
CA ASN A 165 -7.75 -13.96 -14.54
C ASN A 165 -7.83 -12.44 -14.35
N LYS A 166 -7.32 -11.92 -13.23
CA LYS A 166 -7.31 -10.48 -12.90
C LYS A 166 -5.95 -9.85 -13.14
N THR A 167 -5.97 -8.54 -13.30
CA THR A 167 -4.77 -7.72 -13.49
C THR A 167 -4.80 -6.55 -12.51
N ILE A 168 -3.68 -6.36 -11.80
CA ILE A 168 -3.44 -5.25 -10.88
C ILE A 168 -2.32 -4.38 -11.46
N LEU A 169 -2.45 -3.06 -11.37
CA LEU A 169 -1.40 -2.10 -11.70
C LEU A 169 -0.98 -1.32 -10.45
N VAL A 170 0.33 -1.23 -10.21
CA VAL A 170 0.91 -0.50 -9.10
C VAL A 170 1.83 0.58 -9.65
N ILE A 171 1.38 1.83 -9.64
CA ILE A 171 2.17 2.99 -10.03
C ILE A 171 2.86 3.50 -8.76
N GLY A 172 4.17 3.29 -8.67
CA GLY A 172 4.94 3.61 -7.47
C GLY A 172 6.43 3.64 -7.75
N ASP A 173 7.25 3.66 -6.70
CA ASP A 173 8.71 3.65 -6.82
C ASP A 173 9.29 2.29 -6.40
N SER A 174 10.55 2.29 -5.93
CA SER A 174 11.22 1.09 -5.51
C SER A 174 10.53 0.42 -4.32
N ILE A 175 9.81 1.14 -3.46
CA ILE A 175 9.05 0.53 -2.36
C ILE A 175 8.00 -0.43 -2.91
N GLN A 176 7.25 -0.01 -3.92
CA GLN A 176 6.24 -0.84 -4.54
C GLN A 176 6.86 -1.99 -5.33
N ARG A 177 8.03 -1.78 -5.94
CA ARG A 177 8.80 -2.85 -6.58
C ARG A 177 9.21 -3.92 -5.55
N PHE A 178 9.71 -3.51 -4.38
CA PHE A 178 10.08 -4.44 -3.30
C PHE A 178 8.86 -5.18 -2.72
N ASN A 179 7.72 -4.50 -2.54
CA ASN A 179 6.50 -5.18 -2.13
C ASN A 179 6.05 -6.25 -3.15
N LEU A 180 6.11 -5.92 -4.45
CA LEU A 180 5.83 -6.89 -5.53
C LEU A 180 6.84 -8.05 -5.51
N ARG A 181 8.13 -7.74 -5.35
CA ARG A 181 9.20 -8.74 -5.21
C ARG A 181 8.89 -9.73 -4.09
N TYR A 182 8.57 -9.23 -2.90
CA TYR A 182 8.27 -10.08 -1.75
C TYR A 182 7.02 -10.93 -1.95
N LEU A 183 6.00 -10.39 -2.63
CA LEU A 183 4.84 -11.17 -3.02
C LEU A 183 5.23 -12.36 -3.92
N CYS A 184 6.06 -12.13 -4.94
CA CYS A 184 6.55 -13.19 -5.81
C CYS A 184 7.40 -14.21 -5.03
N GLU A 185 8.32 -13.74 -4.20
CA GLU A 185 9.16 -14.59 -3.36
C GLU A 185 8.30 -15.49 -2.46
N MET A 186 7.31 -14.93 -1.77
CA MET A 186 6.36 -15.69 -0.94
C MET A 186 5.54 -16.67 -1.78
N ALA A 187 5.17 -16.32 -3.01
CA ALA A 187 4.45 -17.21 -3.91
C ALA A 187 5.31 -18.31 -4.53
N GLY A 188 6.64 -18.15 -4.52
CA GLY A 188 7.56 -19.04 -5.22
C GLY A 188 7.66 -18.76 -6.71
N GLU A 189 7.30 -17.55 -7.11
CA GLU A 189 7.30 -17.11 -8.49
C GLU A 189 8.44 -16.10 -8.73
N PRO A 190 9.00 -16.06 -9.94
CA PRO A 190 10.00 -15.05 -10.29
C PRO A 190 9.38 -13.65 -10.37
N LEU A 191 10.17 -12.64 -9.96
CA LEU A 191 9.93 -11.27 -10.37
C LEU A 191 10.61 -11.04 -11.73
N HIS A 192 9.86 -10.48 -12.67
CA HIS A 192 10.34 -10.20 -14.01
C HIS A 192 10.44 -8.69 -14.24
N GLU A 193 11.59 -8.22 -14.70
CA GLU A 193 11.73 -6.87 -15.24
C GLU A 193 11.13 -6.79 -16.65
N ILE A 194 10.45 -5.68 -16.93
CA ILE A 194 9.99 -5.28 -18.26
C ILE A 194 10.93 -4.18 -18.77
N GLY A 195 12.12 -4.58 -19.21
CA GLY A 195 13.13 -3.72 -19.84
C GLY A 195 12.79 -3.36 -21.29
N TRP A 196 13.57 -2.50 -21.95
CA TRP A 196 13.30 -2.06 -23.33
C TRP A 196 13.32 -3.17 -24.40
N ASP A 197 14.02 -4.26 -24.11
CA ASP A 197 14.13 -5.46 -24.93
C ASP A 197 13.04 -6.50 -24.64
N HIS A 198 12.23 -6.27 -23.59
CA HIS A 198 11.13 -7.17 -23.25
C HIS A 198 10.05 -7.17 -24.36
N PRO A 199 9.45 -8.33 -24.70
CA PRO A 199 8.44 -8.41 -25.78
C PRO A 199 7.21 -7.51 -25.60
N TRP A 200 6.90 -7.16 -24.35
CA TRP A 200 5.77 -6.27 -24.03
C TRP A 200 6.13 -4.78 -24.08
N SER A 201 7.42 -4.46 -24.15
CA SER A 201 7.88 -3.09 -24.14
C SER A 201 7.63 -2.41 -25.48
N PRO A 202 7.24 -1.12 -25.46
CA PRO A 202 7.28 -0.32 -26.67
C PRO A 202 8.74 -0.07 -27.10
N PRO A 203 8.96 0.43 -28.32
CA PRO A 203 10.27 0.97 -28.68
C PRO A 203 10.72 2.05 -27.70
N LYS A 204 12.00 2.01 -27.34
CA LYS A 204 12.60 3.02 -26.45
C LYS A 204 12.38 4.43 -27.03
N PRO A 205 11.72 5.33 -26.30
CA PRO A 205 11.55 6.69 -26.76
C PRO A 205 12.89 7.43 -26.73
N ALA A 206 13.01 8.49 -27.53
CA ALA A 206 14.14 9.40 -27.42
C ALA A 206 14.14 10.02 -26.00
N THR A 207 15.28 9.96 -25.31
CA THR A 207 15.43 10.63 -24.03
C THR A 207 15.50 12.15 -24.29
N PRO A 208 14.54 12.95 -23.80
CA PRO A 208 14.65 14.39 -23.94
C PRO A 208 15.89 14.89 -23.19
N PRO A 209 16.62 15.89 -23.71
CA PRO A 209 17.73 16.47 -22.97
C PRO A 209 17.23 17.01 -21.61
N PRO A 210 18.05 16.96 -20.55
CA PRO A 210 17.71 17.57 -19.29
C PRO A 210 17.30 19.03 -19.51
N LYS A 211 16.20 19.47 -18.89
CA LYS A 211 15.83 20.90 -18.94
C LYS A 211 16.95 21.72 -18.28
N ALA A 212 17.10 22.98 -18.70
CA ALA A 212 18.05 23.89 -18.06
C ALA A 212 17.81 23.93 -16.54
N GLU A 213 18.86 24.08 -15.74
CA GLU A 213 18.78 23.97 -14.28
C GLU A 213 17.71 24.88 -13.66
N TRP A 214 17.63 26.13 -14.12
CA TRP A 214 16.61 27.09 -13.68
C TRP A 214 15.16 26.70 -14.02
N LEU A 215 14.94 25.85 -15.04
CA LEU A 215 13.63 25.26 -15.36
C LEU A 215 13.31 24.04 -14.49
N ARG A 216 14.33 23.40 -13.89
CA ARG A 216 14.18 22.25 -13.00
C ARG A 216 13.84 22.66 -11.57
N VAL A 217 14.30 23.84 -11.13
CA VAL A 217 14.01 24.43 -9.81
C VAL A 217 12.56 25.00 -9.76
N PRO A 218 11.86 25.01 -8.62
CA PRO A 218 10.54 25.64 -8.49
C PRO A 218 10.65 27.14 -8.71
N GLU A 219 9.67 27.74 -9.40
CA GLU A 219 9.69 29.16 -9.74
C GLU A 219 9.50 30.08 -8.52
N ASP A 220 9.06 29.55 -7.38
CA ASP A 220 8.81 30.35 -6.19
C ASP A 220 8.96 29.51 -4.91
N THR A 221 10.11 29.60 -4.24
CA THR A 221 10.26 29.11 -2.87
C THR A 221 9.60 30.04 -1.83
N GLY A 222 8.90 31.09 -2.25
CA GLY A 222 8.33 32.10 -1.35
C GLY A 222 9.39 32.98 -0.67
N VAL A 223 10.68 32.70 -0.90
CA VAL A 223 11.78 33.49 -0.39
C VAL A 223 12.06 34.61 -1.38
N LYS A 224 11.35 35.74 -1.23
CA LYS A 224 11.76 37.03 -1.81
C LYS A 224 13.04 37.57 -1.15
N LYS A 225 14.08 36.76 -1.04
CA LYS A 225 15.39 37.19 -0.54
C LYS A 225 16.39 37.09 -1.67
N GLY A 226 16.54 38.21 -2.38
CA GLY A 226 17.76 38.49 -3.14
C GLY A 226 17.89 37.75 -4.47
N ARG A 227 16.93 37.93 -5.38
CA ARG A 227 17.24 37.87 -6.83
C ARG A 227 17.98 39.15 -7.27
N ARG A 228 18.90 39.64 -6.45
CA ARG A 228 20.02 40.48 -6.90
C ARG A 228 21.20 39.53 -6.96
N ASP A 229 21.88 39.54 -8.09
CA ASP A 229 23.30 39.24 -8.18
C ASP A 229 23.82 37.84 -8.53
N LEU A 230 23.02 36.87 -9.00
CA LEU A 230 23.64 35.72 -9.69
C LEU A 230 24.25 36.12 -11.06
N LYS A 231 23.66 37.12 -11.74
CA LYS A 231 24.21 37.67 -13.00
C LYS A 231 25.38 38.64 -12.78
N SER A 232 25.50 39.30 -11.63
CA SER A 232 26.66 40.15 -11.34
C SER A 232 27.83 39.33 -10.77
N LEU A 233 27.57 38.30 -9.96
CA LEU A 233 28.60 37.39 -9.44
C LEU A 233 29.25 36.54 -10.55
N LEU A 234 28.49 36.21 -11.61
CA LEU A 234 29.03 35.56 -12.81
C LEU A 234 29.73 36.53 -13.76
N ALA A 235 29.48 37.84 -13.66
CA ALA A 235 30.20 38.86 -14.42
C ALA A 235 31.51 39.29 -13.74
N GLU A 236 31.65 39.08 -12.43
CA GLU A 236 32.89 39.38 -11.68
C GLU A 236 33.93 38.26 -11.70
N ARG A 237 33.58 37.03 -12.11
CA ARG A 237 34.55 35.95 -12.38
C ARG A 237 34.89 35.90 -13.86
N GLY A 238 35.54 36.95 -14.34
CA GLY A 238 36.38 36.86 -15.53
C GLY A 238 37.62 36.00 -15.22
N ASP A 239 38.02 35.20 -16.21
CA ASP A 239 39.31 34.53 -16.35
C ASP A 239 39.60 33.32 -15.45
N ILE A 240 38.99 32.17 -15.78
CA ILE A 240 39.66 30.87 -15.63
C ILE A 240 39.52 30.10 -16.94
N GLU A 241 40.64 29.99 -17.65
CA GLU A 241 40.82 29.20 -18.86
C GLU A 241 40.70 27.70 -18.51
N LEU A 242 39.62 27.06 -18.97
CA LEU A 242 39.40 25.62 -18.78
C LEU A 242 40.25 24.83 -19.78
N ARG A 243 41.29 24.16 -19.27
CA ARG A 243 42.01 23.09 -19.98
C ARG A 243 41.11 21.86 -20.17
N PRO A 244 41.18 21.15 -21.32
CA PRO A 244 40.44 19.91 -21.49
C PRO A 244 41.24 18.75 -20.87
N GLU A 245 40.78 18.20 -19.75
CA GLU A 245 41.26 16.90 -19.29
C GLU A 245 40.42 15.78 -19.89
N SER A 246 41.07 15.02 -20.75
CA SER A 246 40.69 13.67 -21.16
C SER A 246 40.98 12.70 -20.03
N SER A 247 39.97 11.96 -19.55
CA SER A 247 40.22 10.65 -18.96
C SER A 247 39.00 9.76 -19.07
N SER A 248 39.13 8.73 -19.90
CA SER A 248 38.35 7.51 -19.87
C SER A 248 38.47 6.84 -18.50
N VAL A 249 37.36 6.66 -17.79
CA VAL A 249 37.32 5.84 -16.57
C VAL A 249 36.52 4.57 -16.85
N SER A 250 37.21 3.46 -16.61
CA SER A 250 36.85 2.07 -16.84
C SER A 250 35.72 1.58 -15.94
N SER A 251 34.91 0.68 -16.47
CA SER A 251 33.67 0.08 -15.92
C SER A 251 33.89 -0.99 -14.84
N SER A 252 34.89 -0.88 -13.98
CA SER A 252 35.30 -2.00 -13.08
C SER A 252 34.97 -1.81 -11.59
N ILE A 253 34.05 -0.92 -11.20
CA ILE A 253 33.78 -0.61 -9.78
C ILE A 253 32.51 -1.29 -9.23
N MET A 254 31.72 -1.97 -10.06
CA MET A 254 30.46 -2.58 -9.62
C MET A 254 30.59 -3.99 -9.01
N GLU A 255 31.68 -4.71 -9.25
CA GLU A 255 31.84 -6.10 -8.74
C GLU A 255 32.29 -6.17 -7.27
N ASP A 256 32.90 -5.12 -6.71
CA ASP A 256 33.42 -5.16 -5.34
C ASP A 256 32.37 -4.85 -4.25
N PHE A 257 31.17 -4.36 -4.62
CA PHE A 257 30.18 -3.88 -3.66
C PHE A 257 29.30 -4.99 -3.05
N GLU A 258 29.14 -6.14 -3.72
CA GLU A 258 28.43 -7.28 -3.14
C GLU A 258 29.16 -7.87 -1.92
N SER A 259 30.48 -7.66 -1.81
CA SER A 259 31.29 -8.21 -0.72
C SER A 259 31.22 -7.39 0.59
N LEU A 260 30.88 -6.10 0.52
CA LEU A 260 31.00 -5.15 1.65
C LEU A 260 29.71 -4.88 2.41
N VAL A 261 28.55 -5.23 1.83
CA VAL A 261 27.24 -5.14 2.50
C VAL A 261 26.94 -6.40 3.36
N GLY A 262 27.80 -7.42 3.30
CA GLY A 262 27.58 -8.72 3.94
C GLY A 262 27.96 -8.87 5.42
N SER A 263 28.23 -7.81 6.19
CA SER A 263 28.95 -7.99 7.48
C SER A 263 28.44 -7.20 8.69
N ASN A 264 27.15 -6.83 8.80
CA ASN A 264 26.64 -6.35 10.10
C ASN A 264 25.13 -6.48 10.34
N THR A 265 24.55 -7.66 10.10
CA THR A 265 23.18 -8.00 10.53
C THR A 265 23.15 -9.34 11.27
N ASN A 266 23.35 -9.32 12.59
CA ASN A 266 23.11 -10.49 13.45
C ASN A 266 21.62 -10.83 13.65
N ILE A 267 20.71 -10.28 12.83
CA ILE A 267 19.28 -10.66 12.78
C ILE A 267 18.79 -10.66 11.32
N THR A 268 19.62 -11.11 10.38
CA THR A 268 19.11 -11.72 9.14
C THR A 268 19.04 -13.22 9.39
N HIS A 269 17.94 -13.68 9.96
CA HIS A 269 17.61 -15.10 9.93
C HIS A 269 17.68 -15.56 8.46
N ASP A 270 18.53 -16.56 8.23
CA ASP A 270 18.74 -17.56 7.16
C ASP A 270 17.84 -17.64 5.90
N LEU A 271 16.96 -16.68 5.59
CA LEU A 271 16.18 -16.62 4.33
C LEU A 271 17.05 -16.34 3.09
N GLY A 272 18.33 -15.99 3.30
CA GLY A 272 19.26 -15.57 2.25
C GLY A 272 19.72 -16.65 1.29
N LYS A 273 19.42 -17.94 1.52
CA LYS A 273 19.93 -19.02 0.65
C LYS A 273 19.02 -19.43 -0.50
N ARG A 274 17.76 -18.96 -0.54
CA ARG A 274 16.78 -19.34 -1.58
C ARG A 274 15.79 -18.22 -1.90
N ALA A 275 16.29 -17.02 -2.18
CA ALA A 275 15.45 -15.98 -2.78
C ALA A 275 14.91 -16.48 -4.13
N ALA A 276 13.64 -16.20 -4.43
CA ALA A 276 13.06 -16.58 -5.72
C ALA A 276 13.88 -15.95 -6.87
N PRO A 277 14.02 -16.66 -8.00
CA PRO A 277 14.80 -16.16 -9.12
C PRO A 277 14.26 -14.82 -9.62
N HIS A 278 15.17 -13.90 -9.95
CA HIS A 278 14.84 -12.67 -10.66
C HIS A 278 15.18 -12.82 -12.14
N VAL A 279 14.33 -12.30 -13.03
CA VAL A 279 14.60 -12.25 -14.47
C VAL A 279 14.74 -10.79 -14.91
N GLY A 280 15.93 -10.42 -15.39
CA GLY A 280 16.28 -9.02 -15.70
C GLY A 280 16.98 -8.31 -14.53
N ASP A 281 17.02 -6.98 -14.55
CA ASP A 281 17.59 -6.14 -13.50
C ASP A 281 16.58 -5.92 -12.34
N PRO A 282 16.81 -6.50 -11.15
CA PRO A 282 15.92 -6.33 -10.00
C PRO A 282 15.85 -4.90 -9.45
N MET A 283 16.78 -4.04 -9.88
CA MET A 283 16.86 -2.65 -9.48
C MET A 283 16.40 -1.69 -10.58
N GLY A 284 15.97 -2.21 -11.74
CA GLY A 284 15.57 -1.43 -12.90
C GLY A 284 14.48 -0.40 -12.63
N TYR A 285 14.56 0.75 -13.30
CA TYR A 285 13.65 1.89 -13.11
C TYR A 285 12.53 1.94 -14.17
N MET A 286 12.19 0.81 -14.79
CA MET A 286 11.11 0.66 -15.77
C MET A 286 9.84 0.08 -15.12
N GLY A 287 9.48 -1.16 -15.42
CA GLY A 287 8.37 -1.85 -14.79
C GLY A 287 8.77 -3.28 -14.47
N HIS A 288 8.01 -3.89 -13.56
CA HIS A 288 8.16 -5.28 -13.19
C HIS A 288 6.80 -5.95 -13.23
N TYR A 289 6.78 -7.28 -13.32
CA TYR A 289 5.55 -8.03 -13.09
C TYR A 289 5.78 -9.29 -12.27
N CYS A 290 4.68 -9.72 -11.66
CA CYS A 290 4.53 -10.98 -10.97
C CYS A 290 3.30 -11.70 -11.50
N HIS A 291 3.45 -12.97 -11.86
CA HIS A 291 2.34 -13.81 -12.31
C HIS A 291 2.15 -14.97 -11.34
N ILE A 292 0.95 -15.10 -10.78
CA ILE A 292 0.57 -16.21 -9.90
C ILE A 292 -0.26 -17.21 -10.72
N PRO A 293 0.32 -18.32 -11.19
CA PRO A 293 -0.27 -19.15 -12.24
C PRO A 293 -1.54 -19.88 -11.78
N GLY A 294 -1.61 -20.38 -10.54
CA GLY A 294 -2.78 -21.15 -10.08
C GLY A 294 -4.04 -20.34 -9.80
N VAL A 295 -4.01 -19.02 -9.97
CA VAL A 295 -5.23 -18.23 -10.15
C VAL A 295 -5.19 -17.38 -11.41
N ASP A 296 -4.12 -17.47 -12.20
CA ASP A 296 -3.85 -16.56 -13.29
C ASP A 296 -4.01 -15.09 -12.87
N LEU A 297 -3.36 -14.68 -11.77
CA LEU A 297 -3.36 -13.29 -11.30
C LEU A 297 -2.08 -12.60 -11.75
N MET A 298 -2.22 -11.47 -12.44
CA MET A 298 -1.09 -10.68 -12.93
C MET A 298 -0.99 -9.37 -12.16
N ILE A 299 0.19 -9.03 -11.67
CA ILE A 299 0.45 -7.76 -10.99
C ILE A 299 1.60 -7.06 -11.70
N PHE A 300 1.34 -5.87 -12.22
CA PHE A 300 2.35 -4.99 -12.80
C PHE A 300 2.75 -3.92 -11.80
N GLN A 301 4.04 -3.64 -11.70
CA GLN A 301 4.58 -2.43 -11.07
C GLN A 301 5.17 -1.54 -12.15
N LEU A 302 4.81 -0.26 -12.12
CA LEU A 302 5.35 0.80 -12.97
C LEU A 302 6.15 1.74 -12.08
N PHE A 303 7.47 1.80 -12.28
CA PHE A 303 8.34 2.71 -11.55
C PHE A 303 8.08 4.16 -11.96
N HIS A 304 8.20 5.13 -11.04
CA HIS A 304 8.32 6.55 -11.39
C HIS A 304 9.21 7.29 -10.37
N PHE A 305 9.72 8.46 -10.78
CA PHE A 305 10.60 9.30 -9.98
C PHE A 305 9.83 10.45 -9.31
N GLY A 306 8.83 10.11 -8.50
CA GLY A 306 7.92 11.10 -7.91
C GLY A 306 6.95 11.71 -8.92
N LEU A 307 6.33 12.83 -8.57
CA LEU A 307 5.32 13.51 -9.40
C LEU A 307 5.94 14.55 -10.35
N ASP A 308 7.13 14.26 -10.87
CA ASP A 308 7.95 15.18 -11.66
C ASP A 308 7.27 15.63 -12.97
N GLU A 309 7.30 16.94 -13.23
CA GLU A 309 6.84 17.59 -14.47
C GLU A 309 7.96 18.38 -15.16
N LYS A 310 9.06 18.56 -14.45
CA LYS A 310 10.15 19.46 -14.83
C LYS A 310 11.36 18.72 -15.35
N ASN A 311 11.22 17.42 -15.57
CA ASN A 311 12.31 16.58 -16.03
C ASN A 311 13.50 16.64 -15.07
N PHE A 312 13.23 16.83 -13.77
CA PHE A 312 14.24 17.02 -12.73
C PHE A 312 15.17 15.82 -12.67
N TRP A 313 14.63 14.61 -12.75
CA TRP A 313 15.40 13.39 -12.52
C TRP A 313 16.26 12.91 -13.70
N THR A 314 16.17 13.54 -14.88
CA THR A 314 17.07 13.22 -16.02
C THR A 314 18.54 13.49 -15.77
N ILE A 315 18.86 14.22 -14.70
CA ILE A 315 20.24 14.42 -14.27
C ILE A 315 20.88 13.17 -13.68
N ARG A 316 20.11 12.14 -13.35
CA ARG A 316 20.66 10.89 -12.87
C ARG A 316 21.18 10.04 -14.04
N PRO A 317 22.34 9.39 -13.91
CA PRO A 317 22.89 8.54 -14.98
C PRO A 317 22.03 7.28 -15.23
N ASP A 318 21.29 6.83 -14.23
CA ASP A 318 20.39 5.68 -14.27
C ASP A 318 18.93 6.05 -14.59
N PHE A 319 18.68 7.30 -15.01
CA PHE A 319 17.34 7.71 -15.42
C PHE A 319 16.85 6.92 -16.64
N VAL A 320 15.58 6.53 -16.60
CA VAL A 320 14.89 5.88 -17.72
C VAL A 320 13.69 6.73 -18.16
N PRO A 321 13.53 7.10 -19.44
CA PRO A 321 12.37 7.86 -19.90
C PRO A 321 11.09 6.99 -19.98
N PRO A 322 9.90 7.61 -20.00
CA PRO A 322 9.62 9.04 -19.82
C PRO A 322 9.66 9.48 -18.35
N TYR A 323 9.62 10.80 -18.09
CA TYR A 323 9.79 11.33 -16.72
C TYR A 323 8.47 11.58 -15.98
N THR A 324 7.38 11.93 -16.67
CA THR A 324 6.08 12.14 -16.02
C THR A 324 5.41 10.80 -15.71
N VAL A 325 4.58 10.76 -14.67
CA VAL A 325 3.78 9.57 -14.37
C VAL A 325 2.78 9.31 -15.50
N GLU A 326 2.19 10.38 -16.04
CA GLU A 326 1.23 10.34 -17.13
C GLU A 326 1.80 9.68 -18.39
N ASP A 327 2.97 10.14 -18.85
CA ASP A 327 3.64 9.53 -20.01
C ASP A 327 4.05 8.09 -19.74
N ARG A 328 4.46 7.75 -18.50
CA ARG A 328 4.77 6.36 -18.14
C ARG A 328 3.53 5.47 -18.19
N VAL A 329 2.39 5.97 -17.74
CA VAL A 329 1.11 5.24 -17.82
C VAL A 329 0.73 5.02 -19.29
N GLU A 330 0.81 6.05 -20.12
CA GLU A 330 0.42 5.98 -21.53
C GLU A 330 1.39 5.18 -22.39
N MET A 331 2.69 5.39 -22.21
CA MET A 331 3.73 4.81 -23.06
C MET A 331 4.20 3.46 -22.56
N LEU A 332 4.14 3.15 -21.25
CA LEU A 332 4.66 1.90 -20.71
C LEU A 332 3.54 0.99 -20.20
N ALA A 333 2.77 1.43 -19.20
CA ALA A 333 1.79 0.55 -18.56
C ALA A 333 0.70 0.04 -19.52
N LYS A 334 0.18 0.91 -20.40
CA LYS A 334 -0.79 0.51 -21.42
C LYS A 334 -0.23 -0.56 -22.36
N PRO A 335 0.95 -0.38 -23.02
CA PRO A 335 1.57 -1.44 -23.80
C PRO A 335 1.84 -2.72 -23.01
N TYR A 336 2.36 -2.61 -21.78
CA TYR A 336 2.64 -3.79 -20.96
C TYR A 336 1.40 -4.65 -20.76
N ILE A 337 0.28 -4.03 -20.36
CA ILE A 337 -0.98 -4.74 -20.11
C ILE A 337 -1.61 -5.24 -21.41
N ALA A 338 -1.55 -4.46 -22.49
CA ALA A 338 -2.11 -4.86 -23.79
C ALA A 338 -1.36 -6.04 -24.41
N ASN A 339 -0.03 -6.09 -24.24
CA ASN A 339 0.83 -7.11 -24.84
C ASN A 339 0.98 -8.36 -23.96
N ALA A 340 0.53 -8.33 -22.70
CA ALA A 340 0.57 -9.48 -21.79
C ALA A 340 -0.53 -10.53 -22.05
N GLU A 341 -1.25 -10.42 -23.17
CA GLU A 341 -2.26 -11.39 -23.65
C GLU A 341 -3.33 -11.74 -22.60
N ARG A 342 -3.64 -10.79 -21.72
CA ARG A 342 -4.65 -10.93 -20.67
C ARG A 342 -6.06 -10.87 -21.27
N PRO A 343 -7.07 -11.52 -20.66
CA PRO A 343 -8.46 -11.43 -21.14
C PRO A 343 -9.04 -10.00 -21.17
N ARG A 344 -8.42 -9.07 -20.45
CA ARG A 344 -8.77 -7.66 -20.40
C ARG A 344 -7.51 -6.82 -20.54
N THR A 345 -7.61 -5.76 -21.33
CA THR A 345 -6.51 -4.81 -21.58
C THR A 345 -6.48 -3.65 -20.58
N ALA A 346 -7.11 -3.83 -19.42
CA ALA A 346 -7.18 -2.83 -18.36
C ALA A 346 -7.15 -3.53 -16.99
N PRO A 347 -6.51 -2.94 -15.98
CA PRO A 347 -6.44 -3.51 -14.64
C PRO A 347 -7.79 -3.37 -13.93
N GLU A 348 -8.10 -4.32 -13.05
CA GLU A 348 -9.24 -4.24 -12.13
C GLU A 348 -8.96 -3.34 -10.92
N LEU A 349 -7.70 -3.30 -10.49
CA LEU A 349 -7.23 -2.50 -9.37
C LEU A 349 -5.96 -1.74 -9.79
N THR A 350 -5.93 -0.44 -9.48
CA THR A 350 -4.77 0.42 -9.70
C THR A 350 -4.42 1.14 -8.41
N TYR A 351 -3.15 1.04 -7.99
CA TYR A 351 -2.58 1.89 -6.96
C TYR A 351 -1.76 3.01 -7.58
N VAL A 352 -1.79 4.18 -6.93
CA VAL A 352 -0.84 5.27 -7.15
C VAL A 352 -0.22 5.63 -5.80
N ALA A 353 1.10 5.72 -5.73
CA ALA A 353 1.84 6.14 -4.54
C ALA A 353 2.93 7.13 -4.94
N SER A 354 3.16 8.17 -4.14
CA SER A 354 4.33 9.04 -4.26
C SER A 354 4.63 9.68 -2.91
N ALA A 355 5.89 10.05 -2.68
CA ALA A 355 6.32 10.92 -1.59
C ALA A 355 7.85 11.12 -1.58
N LEU A 356 8.61 10.03 -1.61
CA LEU A 356 10.01 10.03 -1.19
C LEU A 356 10.92 10.61 -2.26
N TRP A 357 10.65 10.33 -3.54
CA TRP A 357 11.27 11.08 -4.63
C TRP A 357 10.91 12.58 -4.59
N ASP A 358 9.65 12.95 -4.33
CA ASP A 358 9.27 14.38 -4.27
C ASP A 358 9.96 15.12 -3.12
N THR A 359 10.01 14.54 -1.93
CA THR A 359 10.79 15.10 -0.80
C THR A 359 12.27 15.21 -1.14
N THR A 360 12.85 14.18 -1.77
CA THR A 360 14.26 14.16 -2.18
C THR A 360 14.56 15.29 -3.18
N ARG A 361 13.66 15.54 -4.13
CA ARG A 361 13.74 16.69 -5.03
C ARG A 361 13.74 18.00 -4.25
N PHE A 362 12.77 18.19 -3.36
CA PHE A 362 12.68 19.42 -2.56
C PHE A 362 13.90 19.67 -1.68
N MET A 363 14.48 18.62 -1.10
CA MET A 363 15.70 18.72 -0.30
C MET A 363 16.90 19.15 -1.13
N ARG A 364 17.01 18.65 -2.36
CA ARG A 364 18.06 19.06 -3.28
C ARG A 364 17.92 20.52 -3.67
N GLU A 365 16.72 20.94 -4.05
CA GLU A 365 16.42 22.33 -4.36
C GLU A 365 16.71 23.26 -3.16
N ASP A 366 16.41 22.82 -1.93
CA ASP A 366 16.75 23.57 -0.70
C ASP A 366 18.25 23.67 -0.48
N THR A 367 18.98 22.56 -0.68
CA THR A 367 20.44 22.51 -0.57
C THR A 367 21.09 23.47 -1.57
N GLU A 368 20.64 23.45 -2.82
CA GLU A 368 21.11 24.35 -3.89
C GLU A 368 20.77 25.82 -3.58
N ALA A 369 19.67 26.08 -2.90
CA ALA A 369 19.27 27.42 -2.46
C ALA A 369 19.93 27.87 -1.14
N GLY A 370 20.70 27.02 -0.47
CA GLY A 370 21.26 27.28 0.85
C GLY A 370 20.23 27.34 1.98
N THR A 371 19.05 26.76 1.78
CA THR A 371 17.97 26.64 2.76
C THR A 371 18.19 25.41 3.64
N ASP A 372 17.83 25.49 4.92
CA ASP A 372 17.93 24.35 5.82
C ASP A 372 16.94 23.24 5.44
N ILE A 373 17.49 22.09 5.04
CA ILE A 373 16.73 20.88 4.72
C ILE A 373 15.97 20.30 5.93
N SER A 374 16.23 20.81 7.13
CA SER A 374 15.51 20.48 8.36
C SER A 374 14.16 21.18 8.48
N GLU A 375 13.96 22.28 7.76
CA GLU A 375 12.70 23.03 7.79
C GLU A 375 11.55 22.26 7.14
N ALA A 376 10.33 22.63 7.54
CA ALA A 376 9.11 22.12 6.94
C ALA A 376 8.97 22.58 5.47
N LEU A 377 8.18 21.85 4.69
CA LEU A 377 7.89 22.25 3.31
C LEU A 377 7.08 23.55 3.27
N SER A 378 7.39 24.40 2.30
CA SER A 378 6.65 25.65 2.09
C SER A 378 5.21 25.38 1.66
N PRO A 379 4.26 26.31 1.94
CA PRO A 379 2.89 26.18 1.46
C PRO A 379 2.80 25.97 -0.06
N GLY A 380 3.66 26.64 -0.84
CA GLY A 380 3.71 26.48 -2.29
C GLY A 380 4.04 25.04 -2.74
N ARG A 381 4.97 24.36 -2.07
CA ARG A 381 5.31 22.96 -2.37
C ARG A 381 4.19 22.00 -1.98
N LEU A 382 3.53 22.22 -0.84
CA LEU A 382 2.39 21.42 -0.42
C LEU A 382 1.21 21.58 -1.37
N THR A 383 0.91 22.81 -1.80
CA THR A 383 -0.12 23.10 -2.81
C THR A 383 0.23 22.47 -4.16
N TRP A 384 1.48 22.60 -4.64
CA TRP A 384 1.92 21.93 -5.86
C TRP A 384 1.73 20.41 -5.76
N TYR A 385 2.18 19.80 -4.66
CA TYR A 385 2.07 18.36 -4.46
C TYR A 385 0.61 17.89 -4.45
N ARG A 386 -0.27 18.60 -3.72
CA ARG A 386 -1.71 18.35 -3.70
C ARG A 386 -2.32 18.39 -5.10
N ILE A 387 -1.97 19.41 -5.90
CA ILE A 387 -2.45 19.54 -7.29
C ILE A 387 -1.95 18.37 -8.15
N ARG A 388 -0.69 17.95 -7.98
CA ARG A 388 -0.11 16.85 -8.73
C ARG A 388 -0.69 15.50 -8.42
N VAL A 389 -0.94 15.20 -7.14
CA VAL A 389 -1.66 13.99 -6.74
C VAL A 389 -2.98 13.90 -7.49
N ARG A 390 -3.75 15.00 -7.53
CA ARG A 390 -5.03 15.06 -8.24
C ARG A 390 -4.86 14.85 -9.75
N GLN A 391 -3.91 15.52 -10.39
CA GLN A 391 -3.68 15.40 -11.84
C GLN A 391 -3.32 13.97 -12.25
N VAL A 392 -2.41 13.31 -11.52
CA VAL A 392 -2.01 11.92 -11.80
C VAL A 392 -3.18 10.96 -11.59
N LEU A 393 -3.96 11.13 -10.52
CA LEU A 393 -5.14 10.30 -10.26
C LEU A 393 -6.22 10.48 -11.33
N VAL A 394 -6.48 11.72 -11.77
CA VAL A 394 -7.40 12.02 -12.88
C VAL A 394 -6.91 11.36 -14.16
N HIS A 395 -5.62 11.45 -14.46
CA HIS A 395 -5.04 10.83 -15.65
C HIS A 395 -5.17 9.30 -15.59
N ALA A 396 -4.78 8.66 -14.48
CA ALA A 396 -4.92 7.21 -14.30
C ALA A 396 -6.39 6.75 -14.46
N ARG A 397 -7.35 7.53 -13.93
CA ARG A 397 -8.79 7.28 -14.13
C ARG A 397 -9.19 7.41 -15.60
N GLN A 398 -8.69 8.41 -16.32
CA GLN A 398 -9.02 8.60 -17.73
C GLN A 398 -8.45 7.48 -18.60
N THR A 399 -7.23 7.04 -18.31
CA THR A 399 -6.58 5.93 -19.01
C THR A 399 -7.27 4.60 -18.73
N PHE A 400 -7.66 4.35 -17.47
CA PHE A 400 -8.35 3.12 -17.05
C PHE A 400 -9.69 3.43 -16.37
N PRO A 401 -10.75 3.80 -17.13
CA PRO A 401 -12.02 4.28 -16.55
C PRO A 401 -12.69 3.30 -15.57
N LYS A 402 -12.47 2.01 -15.78
CA LYS A 402 -13.09 0.91 -15.02
C LYS A 402 -12.15 0.26 -14.00
N THR A 403 -10.98 0.82 -13.72
CA THR A 403 -10.13 0.33 -12.62
C THR A 403 -10.68 0.84 -11.29
N HIS A 404 -10.69 0.00 -10.26
CA HIS A 404 -10.79 0.53 -8.91
C HIS A 404 -9.48 1.26 -8.63
N LEU A 405 -9.53 2.57 -8.35
CA LEU A 405 -8.33 3.40 -8.20
C LEU A 405 -8.15 3.73 -6.73
N LYS A 406 -6.96 3.46 -6.19
CA LYS A 406 -6.62 3.80 -4.81
C LYS A 406 -5.32 4.60 -4.73
N TRP A 407 -5.31 5.64 -3.89
CA TRP A 407 -4.07 6.24 -3.43
C TRP A 407 -3.50 5.38 -2.30
N MET A 408 -2.25 4.95 -2.42
CA MET A 408 -1.57 4.21 -1.37
C MET A 408 -0.69 5.14 -0.55
N THR A 409 -0.88 5.11 0.76
CA THR A 409 -0.14 5.98 1.67
C THR A 409 1.31 5.53 1.79
N HIS A 410 2.22 6.48 2.02
CA HIS A 410 3.64 6.21 2.23
C HIS A 410 3.94 5.94 3.70
N HIS A 411 5.03 5.20 3.94
CA HIS A 411 5.58 5.01 5.28
C HIS A 411 6.73 5.98 5.54
N TYR A 412 7.30 5.90 6.76
CA TYR A 412 8.37 6.78 7.20
C TYR A 412 9.69 6.02 7.37
N PRO A 413 10.80 6.53 6.83
CA PRO A 413 12.12 6.00 7.12
C PRO A 413 12.62 6.58 8.45
N LEU A 414 12.56 5.83 9.57
CA LEU A 414 13.07 6.33 10.86
C LEU A 414 14.59 6.24 10.98
N ARG A 415 15.21 5.27 10.30
CA ARG A 415 16.66 5.12 10.24
C ARG A 415 17.20 5.62 8.92
N ALA A 416 16.75 6.78 8.42
CA ALA A 416 17.38 7.51 7.30
C ALA A 416 18.79 8.02 7.67
N LEU A 417 19.58 7.18 8.33
CA LEU A 417 20.90 7.46 8.82
C LEU A 417 21.90 7.36 7.69
N SER A 418 21.63 6.73 6.55
CA SER A 418 22.50 6.45 5.40
C SER A 418 21.73 6.32 4.06
N GLY A 419 21.43 7.43 3.40
CA GLY A 419 20.75 7.41 2.09
C GLY A 419 21.68 7.51 0.88
N TRP A 420 21.58 6.56 -0.06
CA TRP A 420 22.30 6.52 -1.35
C TRP A 420 21.82 7.56 -2.38
N PHE A 421 20.68 8.23 -2.13
CA PHE A 421 19.99 9.10 -3.09
C PHE A 421 20.86 10.21 -3.73
N PHE A 422 21.99 10.56 -3.12
CA PHE A 422 22.85 11.68 -3.52
C PHE A 422 24.33 11.33 -3.78
N GLN A 423 24.68 10.05 -4.00
CA GLN A 423 26.08 9.60 -4.13
C GLN A 423 26.78 9.92 -5.48
N ASN A 424 26.67 11.15 -5.97
CA ASN A 424 27.57 11.66 -7.01
C ASN A 424 28.57 12.70 -6.48
N GLY A 425 28.64 12.91 -5.16
CA GLY A 425 29.64 13.77 -4.50
C GLY A 425 30.59 12.94 -3.63
N ASP A 426 31.88 13.25 -3.70
CA ASP A 426 33.00 12.71 -2.92
C ASP A 426 32.60 12.17 -1.53
N GLN A 427 32.73 10.85 -1.35
CA GLN A 427 32.33 10.15 -0.13
C GLN A 427 33.22 10.45 1.09
N HIS A 428 34.35 11.15 0.91
CA HIS A 428 35.23 11.53 2.02
C HIS A 428 34.71 12.72 2.85
N GLN A 429 33.76 13.49 2.33
CA GLN A 429 33.03 14.46 3.13
C GLN A 429 31.79 13.77 3.70
N LYS A 430 31.80 13.45 4.99
CA LYS A 430 30.62 12.90 5.70
C LYS A 430 29.40 13.74 5.31
N PRO A 431 28.46 13.22 4.49
CA PRO A 431 27.39 14.07 3.98
C PRO A 431 26.53 14.45 5.17
N GLN A 432 26.22 15.74 5.32
CA GLN A 432 25.07 16.14 6.12
C GLN A 432 23.84 15.55 5.42
N ARG A 433 23.37 14.42 5.96
CA ARG A 433 22.48 13.50 5.24
C ARG A 433 21.07 14.09 5.19
N PRO A 434 20.37 13.94 4.06
CA PRO A 434 18.97 14.31 3.97
C PRO A 434 18.16 13.40 4.87
N GLN A 435 17.83 13.92 6.05
CA GLN A 435 16.85 13.31 6.93
C GLN A 435 15.50 13.42 6.20
N GLN A 436 14.96 12.31 5.68
CA GLN A 436 13.56 12.26 5.23
C GLN A 436 12.65 12.35 6.45
N LYS A 437 12.60 13.55 7.03
CA LYS A 437 12.01 13.82 8.32
C LYS A 437 10.49 13.76 8.26
N LEU A 438 9.93 13.40 9.41
CA LEU A 438 8.49 13.40 9.64
C LEU A 438 7.84 14.77 9.34
N ASN A 439 8.54 15.88 9.61
CA ASN A 439 8.02 17.24 9.35
C ASN A 439 7.92 17.61 7.86
N ARG A 440 8.46 16.80 6.94
CA ARG A 440 8.25 16.93 5.50
C ARG A 440 7.27 15.88 4.97
N LEU A 441 7.42 14.64 5.41
CA LEU A 441 6.61 13.52 4.94
C LEU A 441 5.16 13.56 5.44
N MET A 442 4.93 13.96 6.70
CA MET A 442 3.57 14.06 7.25
C MET A 442 2.75 15.15 6.53
N PRO A 443 3.27 16.37 6.29
CA PRO A 443 2.57 17.35 5.45
C PRO A 443 2.27 16.88 4.02
N LEU A 444 3.17 16.11 3.39
CA LEU A 444 2.86 15.51 2.07
C LEU A 444 1.73 14.49 2.14
N HIS A 445 1.69 13.68 3.20
CA HIS A 445 0.60 12.74 3.42
C HIS A 445 -0.73 13.50 3.50
N LEU A 446 -0.81 14.51 4.37
CA LEU A 446 -2.00 15.34 4.53
C LEU A 446 -2.36 16.11 3.25
N ALA A 447 -1.38 16.55 2.47
CA ALA A 447 -1.62 17.18 1.17
C ALA A 447 -2.21 16.20 0.14
N ALA A 448 -1.78 14.94 0.13
CA ALA A 448 -2.39 13.90 -0.71
C ALA A 448 -3.82 13.57 -0.28
N MET A 449 -4.06 13.43 1.03
CA MET A 449 -5.41 13.20 1.58
C MET A 449 -6.36 14.35 1.21
N SER A 450 -5.91 15.58 1.43
CA SER A 450 -6.64 16.79 1.03
C SER A 450 -6.91 16.87 -0.48
N ALA A 451 -6.03 16.32 -1.34
CA ALA A 451 -6.26 16.30 -2.79
C ALA A 451 -7.51 15.48 -3.18
N MET A 452 -7.90 14.52 -2.35
CA MET A 452 -9.03 13.61 -2.55
C MET A 452 -10.27 14.03 -1.75
N GLU A 453 -10.09 14.53 -0.53
CA GLU A 453 -11.18 14.89 0.39
C GLU A 453 -11.71 16.31 0.17
N ASP A 454 -10.81 17.27 -0.07
CA ASP A 454 -11.16 18.66 -0.33
C ASP A 454 -11.10 18.94 -1.83
N MET A 455 -12.29 19.08 -2.42
CA MET A 455 -12.47 19.25 -3.86
C MET A 455 -13.07 20.62 -4.19
N GLU A 456 -13.09 21.59 -3.28
CA GLU A 456 -13.69 22.91 -3.55
C GLU A 456 -13.07 23.59 -4.78
N ASP A 457 -11.74 23.50 -4.89
CA ASP A 457 -10.92 24.06 -5.96
C ASP A 457 -10.86 23.22 -7.25
N ALA A 458 -11.52 22.05 -7.28
CA ALA A 458 -11.50 21.16 -8.43
C ALA A 458 -12.59 21.47 -9.47
N SER A 459 -12.26 21.32 -10.75
CA SER A 459 -13.22 21.46 -11.85
C SER A 459 -14.31 20.37 -11.80
N PRO A 460 -15.47 20.56 -12.45
CA PRO A 460 -16.51 19.52 -12.51
C PRO A 460 -16.01 18.18 -13.07
N ASP A 461 -15.13 18.21 -14.07
CA ASP A 461 -14.55 17.00 -14.66
C ASP A 461 -13.56 16.32 -13.72
N GLN A 462 -12.75 17.09 -13.00
CA GLN A 462 -11.87 16.54 -11.95
C GLN A 462 -12.70 15.92 -10.83
N LYS A 463 -13.74 16.61 -10.34
CA LYS A 463 -14.67 16.08 -9.33
C LYS A 463 -15.28 14.76 -9.79
N LYS A 464 -15.65 14.64 -11.07
CA LYS A 464 -16.19 13.42 -11.66
C LYS A 464 -15.16 12.30 -11.73
N ALA A 465 -13.94 12.59 -12.18
CA ALA A 465 -12.87 11.59 -12.30
C ALA A 465 -12.35 11.10 -10.93
N MET A 466 -12.39 11.97 -9.93
CA MET A 466 -11.94 11.69 -8.57
C MET A 466 -13.00 11.00 -7.70
N ARG A 467 -14.23 10.79 -8.20
CA ARG A 467 -15.25 10.03 -7.45
C ARG A 467 -14.75 8.62 -7.20
N ASP A 468 -15.04 8.13 -6.00
CA ASP A 468 -14.79 6.75 -5.59
C ASP A 468 -13.31 6.33 -5.69
N ILE A 469 -12.39 7.28 -5.58
CA ILE A 469 -10.98 6.97 -5.32
C ILE A 469 -10.87 6.49 -3.87
N GLY A 470 -10.39 5.26 -3.70
CA GLY A 470 -10.13 4.70 -2.39
C GLY A 470 -8.76 5.10 -1.84
N ILE A 471 -8.55 4.80 -0.58
CA ILE A 471 -7.26 4.98 0.09
C ILE A 471 -6.82 3.61 0.60
N SER A 472 -5.60 3.22 0.27
CA SER A 472 -4.93 2.09 0.90
C SER A 472 -3.99 2.63 1.96
N LYS A 473 -4.28 2.30 3.22
CA LYS A 473 -3.54 2.78 4.39
C LYS A 473 -2.23 2.04 4.64
N TRP A 474 -1.73 1.27 3.68
CA TRP A 474 -0.58 0.37 3.90
C TRP A 474 0.61 1.09 4.56
N GLY A 475 1.02 2.26 4.04
CA GLY A 475 2.13 3.02 4.61
C GLY A 475 1.88 3.54 6.03
N GLU A 476 0.62 3.85 6.38
CA GLU A 476 0.24 4.21 7.75
C GLU A 476 0.29 3.00 8.70
N LEU A 477 -0.13 1.82 8.23
CA LEU A 477 -0.22 0.61 9.07
C LEU A 477 1.15 -0.01 9.37
N ILE A 478 2.19 0.33 8.60
CA ILE A 478 3.58 -0.11 8.85
C ILE A 478 4.41 0.95 9.59
N MET A 479 3.80 2.04 10.06
CA MET A 479 4.48 2.98 10.95
C MET A 479 4.86 2.28 12.27
N GLY A 480 6.06 2.55 12.77
CA GLY A 480 6.59 1.90 13.97
C GLY A 480 7.28 0.55 13.70
N THR A 481 7.36 0.09 12.45
CA THR A 481 8.08 -1.14 12.08
C THR A 481 9.39 -0.88 11.34
N GLU A 482 10.06 0.23 11.64
CA GLU A 482 11.23 0.69 10.91
C GLU A 482 12.48 -0.15 11.19
N ASP A 483 12.51 -0.86 12.32
CA ASP A 483 13.50 -1.90 12.61
C ASP A 483 13.34 -3.13 11.69
N HIS A 484 12.23 -3.22 10.97
CA HIS A 484 11.94 -4.23 9.96
C HIS A 484 12.00 -3.66 8.54
N GLN A 485 12.84 -2.64 8.32
CA GLN A 485 13.24 -2.21 6.99
C GLN A 485 14.56 -2.89 6.59
N ARG A 486 14.70 -3.21 5.30
CA ARG A 486 15.90 -3.84 4.72
C ARG A 486 17.06 -2.85 4.68
N ASP A 487 16.73 -1.62 4.30
CA ASP A 487 17.61 -0.47 4.29
C ASP A 487 16.83 0.71 4.86
N ASP A 488 17.35 1.93 4.71
CA ASP A 488 16.70 3.14 5.22
C ASP A 488 15.30 3.40 4.64
N LEU A 489 14.88 2.71 3.58
CA LEU A 489 13.71 3.03 2.79
C LEU A 489 12.76 1.85 2.65
N HIS A 490 13.26 0.68 2.29
CA HIS A 490 12.43 -0.43 1.83
C HIS A 490 12.03 -1.31 3.02
N PRO A 491 10.75 -1.67 3.16
CA PRO A 491 10.33 -2.65 4.15
C PRO A 491 11.02 -4.00 3.88
N ASN A 492 11.17 -4.83 4.91
CA ASN A 492 11.46 -6.25 4.73
C ASN A 492 10.21 -6.99 4.24
N LEU A 493 10.42 -8.24 3.80
CA LEU A 493 9.34 -9.17 3.47
C LEU A 493 8.31 -9.27 4.60
N LEU A 494 8.78 -9.33 5.86
CA LEU A 494 7.95 -9.28 7.06
C LEU A 494 8.29 -8.07 7.94
N PRO A 495 7.28 -7.41 8.53
CA PRO A 495 5.85 -7.65 8.32
C PRO A 495 5.31 -6.93 7.07
N GLY A 496 6.05 -5.95 6.53
CA GLY A 496 5.52 -4.97 5.58
C GLY A 496 5.11 -5.55 4.22
N GLY A 497 5.93 -6.42 3.62
CA GLY A 497 5.63 -7.07 2.35
C GLY A 497 4.41 -8.01 2.43
N TYR A 498 4.30 -8.79 3.50
CA TYR A 498 3.12 -9.64 3.74
C TYR A 498 1.85 -8.81 3.91
N LEU A 499 1.88 -7.78 4.78
CA LEU A 499 0.73 -6.91 4.98
C LEU A 499 0.27 -6.27 3.68
N TRP A 500 1.20 -5.80 2.84
CA TRP A 500 0.88 -5.23 1.53
C TRP A 500 0.12 -6.23 0.66
N ALA A 501 0.61 -7.47 0.55
CA ALA A 501 0.01 -8.50 -0.28
C ALA A 501 -1.41 -8.86 0.18
N ASP A 502 -1.64 -8.92 1.49
CA ASP A 502 -2.96 -9.22 2.07
C ASP A 502 -3.96 -8.07 1.89
N MET A 503 -3.51 -6.82 2.08
CA MET A 503 -4.30 -5.62 1.78
C MET A 503 -4.63 -5.51 0.28
N MET A 504 -3.67 -5.84 -0.59
CA MET A 504 -3.87 -5.85 -2.04
C MET A 504 -4.98 -6.83 -2.44
N MET A 505 -4.98 -8.03 -1.86
CA MET A 505 -6.04 -9.00 -2.12
C MET A 505 -7.39 -8.53 -1.57
N TYR A 506 -7.42 -7.89 -0.41
CA TYR A 506 -8.65 -7.27 0.10
C TYR A 506 -9.20 -6.21 -0.86
N ASP A 507 -8.35 -5.31 -1.33
CA ASP A 507 -8.72 -4.24 -2.25
C ASP A 507 -9.14 -4.77 -3.63
N LEU A 508 -8.51 -5.85 -4.13
CA LEU A 508 -8.93 -6.50 -5.36
C LEU A 508 -10.30 -7.17 -5.19
N ARG A 509 -10.55 -7.81 -4.03
CA ARG A 509 -11.87 -8.37 -3.72
C ARG A 509 -12.94 -7.28 -3.78
N GLU A 510 -12.69 -6.13 -3.15
CA GLU A 510 -13.59 -4.98 -3.24
C GLU A 510 -13.81 -4.55 -4.69
N ALA A 511 -12.72 -4.42 -5.46
CA ALA A 511 -12.75 -3.96 -6.85
C ALA A 511 -13.61 -4.83 -7.77
N VAL A 512 -13.60 -6.16 -7.58
CA VAL A 512 -14.25 -7.11 -8.51
C VAL A 512 -15.59 -7.64 -8.02
N THR A 513 -15.85 -7.64 -6.72
CA THR A 513 -17.12 -8.12 -6.14
C THR A 513 -18.11 -6.99 -5.90
N THR A 514 -17.62 -5.77 -5.63
CA THR A 514 -18.46 -4.58 -5.50
C THR A 514 -18.45 -3.82 -6.82
N LYS A 515 -19.63 -3.60 -7.41
CA LYS A 515 -19.76 -2.73 -8.58
C LYS A 515 -19.63 -1.26 -8.18
N TRP A 516 -18.43 -0.83 -7.79
CA TRP A 516 -18.16 0.54 -7.35
C TRP A 516 -18.51 1.57 -8.43
N TRP A 517 -18.37 1.22 -9.72
CA TRP A 517 -18.75 2.08 -10.85
C TRP A 517 -20.27 2.17 -11.10
N ALA A 518 -21.07 1.27 -10.52
CA ALA A 518 -22.53 1.22 -10.72
C ALA A 518 -23.30 1.83 -9.55
N ALA A 519 -22.71 1.83 -8.35
CA ALA A 519 -23.26 2.53 -7.21
C ALA A 519 -22.80 3.98 -7.30
N GLY A 520 -23.69 4.89 -7.73
CA GLY A 520 -23.50 6.32 -7.51
C GLY A 520 -23.57 6.63 -6.02
N ARG A 521 -22.56 6.19 -5.25
CA ARG A 521 -22.54 6.36 -3.80
C ARG A 521 -22.49 7.87 -3.51
N PRO A 522 -23.41 8.38 -2.67
CA PRO A 522 -23.19 9.66 -2.04
C PRO A 522 -21.90 9.56 -1.23
N LEU A 523 -21.04 10.57 -1.33
CA LEU A 523 -19.92 10.76 -0.42
C LEU A 523 -20.51 10.88 0.99
N GLY A 524 -20.43 9.81 1.77
CA GLY A 524 -20.85 9.78 3.16
C GLY A 524 -19.72 9.19 3.98
N TRP A 525 -18.94 10.08 4.59
CA TRP A 525 -18.19 9.81 5.80
C TRP A 525 -19.00 10.32 6.99
#